data_AF-A0A0F9GYL8-F1
#
_entry.id   AF-A0A0F9GYL8-F1
#
_cell.length_a   1.000
_cell.length_b   1.000
_cell.length_c   1.000
_cell.angle_alpha   90.00
_cell.angle_beta   90.00
_cell.angle_gamma   90.00
#
_symmetry.space_group_name_H-M   'P 1'
#
loop_
_entity.id
_entity.type
_entity.pdbx_description
1 polymer ?
#
loop_
_entity_poly.entity_id
_entity_poly.type
_entity_poly.pdbx_seq_one_letter_code
_entity_poly.pdbx_strand_id
1 'polypeptide(L)'
;MTKRPKRGSRRVYGEELKAEAVQMMLDGHNAESVAANLGISGANLLYRWKAKMIGQSGPAVETLDARVLQLENELRRTERERDILKKALAIFSQKT
;
A
#
# COMPACT_ATOMS: atom_id res chain seq x y z
N MET A 1 50.91 -3.37 12.12
CA MET A 1 50.11 -3.51 10.88
C MET A 1 48.70 -3.94 11.26
N THR A 2 47.72 -3.03 11.25
CA THR A 2 46.32 -3.32 11.62
C THR A 2 45.60 -3.99 10.45
N LYS A 3 45.25 -5.28 10.62
CA LYS A 3 44.52 -6.08 9.62
C LYS A 3 43.09 -5.54 9.52
N ARG A 4 42.76 -4.86 8.41
CA ARG A 4 41.39 -4.36 8.14
C ARG A 4 40.45 -5.56 7.98
N PRO A 5 39.29 -5.61 8.66
CA PRO A 5 38.41 -6.77 8.59
C PRO A 5 37.85 -6.93 7.17
N LYS A 6 37.87 -8.17 6.67
CA LYS A 6 37.37 -8.56 5.35
C LYS A 6 35.87 -8.27 5.32
N ARG A 7 35.42 -7.31 4.49
CA ARG A 7 33.99 -6.97 4.38
C ARG A 7 33.24 -8.23 3.95
N GLY A 8 32.29 -8.67 4.78
CA GLY A 8 31.47 -9.83 4.49
C GLY A 8 30.70 -9.68 3.18
N SER A 9 30.43 -10.80 2.53
CA SER A 9 29.55 -10.87 1.35
C SER A 9 28.23 -10.16 1.64
N ARG A 10 27.79 -9.30 0.71
CA ARG A 10 26.52 -8.59 0.85
C ARG A 10 25.38 -9.58 0.67
N ARG A 11 24.47 -9.68 1.65
CA ARG A 11 23.28 -10.51 1.53
C ARG A 11 22.46 -10.10 0.31
N VAL A 12 22.08 -11.08 -0.50
CA VAL A 12 21.22 -10.91 -1.67
C VAL A 12 19.88 -11.53 -1.33
N TYR A 13 18.81 -10.79 -1.59
CA TYR A 13 17.42 -11.23 -1.39
C TYR A 13 16.77 -11.40 -2.76
N GLY A 14 15.94 -12.43 -2.91
CA GLY A 14 15.15 -12.67 -4.13
C GLY A 14 14.12 -11.57 -4.36
N GLU A 15 13.69 -11.38 -5.61
CA GLU A 15 12.71 -10.34 -5.95
C GLU A 15 11.33 -10.60 -5.35
N GLU A 16 10.90 -11.86 -5.24
CA GLU A 16 9.63 -12.25 -4.61
C GLU A 16 9.57 -11.83 -3.14
N LEU A 17 10.62 -12.13 -2.37
CA LEU A 17 10.73 -11.70 -0.97
C LEU A 17 10.74 -10.17 -0.83
N LYS A 18 11.36 -9.45 -1.78
CA LYS A 18 11.34 -7.98 -1.77
C LYS A 18 9.92 -7.45 -2.00
N ALA A 19 9.20 -8.03 -2.96
CA ALA A 19 7.84 -7.64 -3.28
C ALA A 19 6.89 -7.92 -2.10
N GLU A 20 6.97 -9.10 -1.49
CA GLU A 20 6.20 -9.46 -0.30
C GLU A 20 6.48 -8.50 0.86
N ALA A 21 7.75 -8.23 1.17
CA ALA A 21 8.11 -7.32 2.26
C ALA A 21 7.60 -5.88 2.02
N VAL A 22 7.64 -5.40 0.77
CA VAL A 22 7.10 -4.08 0.41
C VAL A 22 5.58 -4.07 0.49
N GLN A 23 4.90 -5.14 0.07
CA GLN A 23 3.44 -5.26 0.17
C GLN A 23 2.99 -5.19 1.63
N MET A 24 3.64 -5.95 2.53
CA MET A 24 3.35 -5.87 3.97
C MET A 24 3.49 -4.45 4.53
N MET A 25 4.48 -3.68 4.06
CA MET A 25 4.62 -2.27 4.46
C MET A 25 3.53 -1.35 3.89
N LEU A 26 2.96 -1.68 2.73
CA LEU A 26 1.83 -0.95 2.15
C LEU A 26 0.52 -1.29 2.88
N ASP A 27 0.39 -2.51 3.37
CA ASP A 27 -0.74 -2.98 4.18
C ASP A 27 -0.71 -2.44 5.62
N GLY A 28 0.31 -1.64 5.97
CA GLY A 28 0.40 -0.91 7.25
C GLY A 28 1.25 -1.59 8.32
N HIS A 29 1.96 -2.68 8.00
CA HIS A 29 2.87 -3.29 8.96
C HIS A 29 4.11 -2.43 9.21
N ASN A 30 4.53 -2.38 10.47
CA ASN A 30 5.75 -1.68 10.88
C ASN A 30 7.00 -2.31 10.26
N ALA A 31 7.90 -1.49 9.71
CA ALA A 31 9.06 -1.96 8.96
C ALA A 31 10.04 -2.81 9.79
N GLU A 32 10.22 -2.49 11.07
CA GLU A 32 11.07 -3.30 11.97
C GLU A 32 10.45 -4.68 12.22
N SER A 33 9.13 -4.74 12.37
CA SER A 33 8.40 -6.00 12.55
C SER A 33 8.47 -6.86 11.29
N VAL A 34 8.31 -6.25 10.11
CA VAL A 34 8.47 -6.93 8.81
C VAL A 34 9.89 -7.48 8.65
N ALA A 35 10.91 -6.68 8.98
CA ALA A 35 12.30 -7.10 8.87
C ALA A 35 12.61 -8.29 9.81
N ALA A 36 12.12 -8.24 11.04
CA ALA A 36 12.28 -9.32 12.01
C ALA A 36 11.57 -10.61 11.54
N ASN A 37 10.30 -10.50 11.11
CA ASN A 37 9.48 -11.65 10.70
C ASN A 37 10.05 -12.34 9.45
N LEU A 38 10.60 -11.58 8.50
CA LEU A 38 11.15 -12.12 7.24
C LEU A 38 12.67 -12.38 7.31
N GLY A 39 13.30 -12.21 8.47
CA GLY A 39 14.75 -12.43 8.63
C GLY A 39 15.63 -11.46 7.82
N ILE A 40 15.13 -10.27 7.52
CA ILE A 40 15.82 -9.24 6.74
C ILE A 40 16.69 -8.40 7.67
N SER A 41 17.89 -8.04 7.22
CA SER A 41 18.92 -7.42 8.07
C SER A 41 18.57 -6.04 8.65
N GLY A 42 17.47 -5.41 8.24
CA GLY A 42 17.01 -4.17 8.86
C GLY A 42 15.98 -3.39 8.02
N ALA A 43 15.15 -2.61 8.71
CA ALA A 43 14.08 -1.82 8.12
C ALA A 43 14.54 -0.82 7.04
N ASN A 44 15.73 -0.24 7.18
CA ASN A 44 16.31 0.67 6.19
C ASN A 44 16.39 0.07 4.78
N LEU A 45 16.58 -1.24 4.67
CA LEU A 45 16.61 -1.91 3.37
C LEU A 45 15.23 -1.98 2.73
N LEU A 46 14.19 -2.18 3.54
CA LEU A 46 12.81 -2.23 3.10
C LEU A 46 12.32 -0.87 2.57
N TYR A 47 12.66 0.22 3.26
CA TYR A 47 12.34 1.58 2.77
C TYR A 47 12.97 1.86 1.40
N ARG A 48 14.20 1.38 1.17
CA ARG A 48 14.88 1.52 -0.13
C ARG A 48 14.20 0.69 -1.22
N TRP A 49 13.72 -0.52 -0.91
CA TRP A 49 12.98 -1.33 -1.85
C TRP A 49 11.63 -0.72 -2.20
N LYS A 50 10.88 -0.25 -1.18
CA LYS A 50 9.63 0.48 -1.37
C LYS A 50 9.83 1.69 -2.28
N ALA A 51 10.83 2.53 -2.00
CA ALA A 51 11.14 3.69 -2.83
C ALA A 51 11.53 3.31 -4.27
N LYS A 52 12.30 2.22 -4.45
CA LYS A 52 12.66 1.73 -5.79
C LYS A 52 11.44 1.24 -6.56
N MET A 53 10.55 0.47 -5.93
CA MET A 53 9.36 -0.08 -6.59
C MET A 53 8.36 1.03 -6.94
N ILE A 54 8.12 1.98 -6.04
CA ILE A 54 7.27 3.16 -6.32
C ILE A 54 7.90 4.01 -7.44
N GLY A 55 9.20 4.30 -7.36
CA GLY A 55 9.90 5.07 -8.39
C GLY A 55 9.98 4.38 -9.75
N GLN A 56 9.93 3.04 -9.79
CA GLN A 56 9.84 2.25 -11.02
C GLN A 56 8.43 2.17 -11.58
N SER A 57 7.40 2.47 -10.81
CA SER A 57 6.01 2.31 -11.22
C SER A 57 5.53 3.41 -12.19
N GLY A 58 6.34 4.44 -12.43
CA GLY A 58 6.17 5.40 -13.52
C GLY A 58 4.84 6.18 -13.49
N PRO A 59 4.49 6.89 -14.58
CA PRO A 59 3.26 7.70 -14.69
C PRO A 59 1.95 6.89 -14.55
N ALA A 60 2.04 5.56 -14.61
CA ALA A 60 0.88 4.67 -14.53
C ALA A 60 0.27 4.61 -13.11
N VAL A 61 1.03 4.89 -12.05
CA VAL A 61 0.48 4.94 -10.68
C VAL A 61 -0.32 6.21 -10.45
N GLU A 62 0.16 7.36 -10.95
CA GLU A 62 -0.59 8.62 -10.85
C GLU A 62 -1.95 8.55 -11.58
N THR A 63 -2.01 7.85 -12.72
CA THR A 63 -3.27 7.66 -13.46
C THR A 63 -4.20 6.67 -12.76
N LEU A 64 -3.66 5.64 -12.10
CA LEU A 64 -4.44 4.72 -11.27
C LEU A 64 -5.03 5.42 -10.04
N ASP A 65 -4.25 6.27 -9.36
CA ASP A 65 -4.72 7.05 -8.21
C ASP A 65 -5.84 8.02 -8.61
N ALA A 66 -5.71 8.69 -9.76
CA ALA A 66 -6.76 9.55 -10.30
C ALA A 66 -8.05 8.76 -10.61
N ARG A 67 -7.91 7.53 -11.14
CA ARG A 67 -9.06 6.66 -11.42
C ARG A 67 -9.72 6.17 -10.14
N VAL A 68 -8.95 5.82 -9.12
CA VAL A 68 -9.46 5.43 -7.79
C VAL A 68 -10.27 6.58 -7.19
N LEU A 69 -9.73 7.80 -7.19
CA LEU A 69 -10.43 8.97 -6.66
C LEU A 69 -11.74 9.26 -7.42
N GLN A 70 -11.74 9.08 -8.75
CA GLN A 70 -12.96 9.20 -9.55
C GLN A 70 -14.02 8.16 -9.12
N LEU A 71 -13.61 6.90 -8.98
CA LEU A 71 -14.51 5.81 -8.60
C LEU A 71 -15.07 6.01 -7.19
N GLU A 72 -14.27 6.47 -6.23
CA GLU A 72 -14.73 6.80 -4.88
C GLU A 72 -15.78 7.93 -4.88
N ASN A 73 -15.61 8.93 -5.74
CA ASN A 73 -16.59 10.01 -5.89
C ASN A 73 -17.90 9.53 -6.51
N GLU A 74 -17.83 8.68 -7.53
CA GLU A 74 -19.00 8.04 -8.15
C GLU A 74 -19.75 7.19 -7.13
N LEU A 75 -19.04 6.35 -6.37
CA LEU A 75 -19.61 5.53 -5.30
C LEU A 75 -20.36 6.40 -4.28
N ARG A 76 -19.73 7.45 -3.77
CA ARG A 76 -20.33 8.36 -2.80
C ARG A 76 -21.56 9.06 -3.35
N ARG A 77 -21.59 9.39 -4.65
CA ARG A 77 -22.76 9.96 -5.30
C ARG A 77 -23.91 8.96 -5.33
N THR A 78 -23.66 7.73 -5.79
CA THR A 78 -24.67 6.67 -5.86
C THR A 78 -25.22 6.33 -4.47
N GLU A 79 -24.39 6.29 -3.44
CA GLU A 79 -24.84 6.09 -2.06
C GLU A 79 -25.79 7.19 -1.57
N ARG A 80 -25.47 8.46 -1.85
CA ARG A 80 -26.37 9.58 -1.52
C ARG A 80 -27.69 9.49 -2.26
N GLU A 81 -27.68 9.18 -3.56
CA GLU A 81 -28.88 9.01 -4.36
C GLU A 81 -29.77 7.90 -3.77
N ARG A 82 -29.17 6.75 -3.46
CA ARG A 82 -29.86 5.64 -2.78
C ARG A 82 -30.46 6.07 -1.45
N ASP A 83 -29.72 6.81 -0.63
CA ASP A 83 -30.18 7.21 0.70
C ASP A 83 -31.30 8.26 0.63
N ILE A 84 -31.26 9.17 -0.36
CA ILE A 84 -32.37 10.08 -0.65
C ILE A 84 -33.62 9.30 -1.04
N LEU A 85 -33.49 8.32 -1.95
CA LEU A 85 -34.61 7.49 -2.38
C LEU A 85 -35.20 6.69 -1.22
N LYS A 86 -34.36 6.12 -0.35
CA LYS A 86 -34.80 5.44 0.88
C LYS A 86 -35.60 6.38 1.79
N LYS A 87 -35.12 7.61 2.01
CA LYS A 87 -35.83 8.62 2.82
C LYS A 87 -37.18 8.99 2.21
N ALA A 88 -37.24 9.18 0.89
CA ALA A 88 -38.47 9.48 0.19
C ALA A 88 -39.49 8.33 0.33
N LEU A 89 -39.05 7.09 0.07
CA LEU A 89 -39.88 5.90 0.23
C LEU A 89 -40.44 5.79 1.66
N ALA A 90 -39.61 5.98 2.68
CA ALA A 90 -40.04 5.94 4.07
C ALA A 90 -41.13 6.98 4.39
N ILE A 91 -41.02 8.21 3.86
CA ILE A 91 -42.05 9.25 4.01
C ILE A 91 -43.36 8.83 3.33
N PHE A 92 -43.28 8.28 2.12
CA PHE A 92 -44.48 7.83 1.40
C PHE A 92 -45.16 6.64 2.08
N SER A 93 -44.41 5.71 2.66
CA SER A 93 -44.95 4.55 3.37
C SER A 93 -45.52 4.87 4.76
N GLN A 94 -45.23 6.02 5.35
CA GLN A 94 -45.78 6.45 6.67
C GLN A 94 -47.09 7.24 6.57
N LYS A 95 -47.47 7.73 5.39
CA LYS A 95 -48.64 8.63 5.18
C LYS A 95 -49.95 7.90 4.85
N THR A 96 -50.05 6.62 5.17
CA THR A 96 -51.27 5.79 5.10
C THR A 96 -51.47 5.09 6.42
#